data_AF-A0A6N4E6R8-F1
#
_entry.id   AF-A0A6N4E6R8-F1
#
_cell.length_a   1.000
_cell.length_b   1.000
_cell.length_c   1.000
_cell.angle_alpha   90.00
_cell.angle_beta   90.00
_cell.angle_gamma   90.00
#
_symmetry.space_group_name_H-M   'P 1'
#
loop_
_entity.id
_entity.type
_entity.pdbx_description
1 polymer ?
#
loop_
_entity_poly.entity_id
_entity_poly.type
_entity_poly.pdbx_seq_one_letter_code
_entity_poly.pdbx_strand_id
1 'polypeptide(L)'
;MHKIVIPTCFSVLAAMSGCASHSHEIQAAHVSSIGYKALVCEELHGEALKSINRVYELMGILDDRAENDEAAMGIGMILFWPALFALEGNDGPETAEYSRLKGEINAIEEVSAVKGCDKVLASVGEYRDKEFEIRQARAKQKAELQKSNNMNF
;
A
#
# COMPACT_ATOMS: atom_id res chain seq x y z
N MET A 1 3.15 32.27 -48.18
CA MET A 1 4.01 31.25 -47.56
C MET A 1 4.04 31.52 -46.08
N HIS A 2 3.37 30.70 -45.26
CA HIS A 2 3.68 30.40 -43.86
C HIS A 2 2.75 29.25 -43.48
N LYS A 3 3.33 28.07 -43.27
CA LYS A 3 2.64 26.83 -42.91
C LYS A 3 2.35 26.90 -41.43
N ILE A 4 1.07 26.90 -41.04
CA ILE A 4 0.66 26.61 -39.68
C ILE A 4 0.12 25.18 -39.70
N VAL A 5 1.04 24.22 -39.48
CA VAL A 5 0.68 22.86 -39.12
C VAL A 5 0.65 22.84 -37.60
N ILE A 6 -0.53 23.03 -37.02
CA ILE A 6 -0.78 22.76 -35.61
C ILE A 6 -1.02 21.26 -35.52
N PRO A 7 -0.13 20.46 -34.90
CA PRO A 7 -0.42 19.07 -34.66
C PRO A 7 -1.45 19.03 -33.53
N THR A 8 -2.72 18.86 -33.89
CA THR A 8 -3.77 18.36 -32.98
C THR A 8 -3.40 16.92 -32.60
N CYS A 9 -2.49 16.80 -31.64
CA CYS A 9 -2.10 15.53 -31.03
C CYS A 9 -1.72 15.72 -29.56
N PHE A 10 -2.36 16.65 -28.86
CA PHE A 10 -2.10 16.97 -27.45
C PHE A 10 -3.40 16.94 -26.65
N SER A 11 -4.05 15.78 -26.58
CA SER A 11 -5.21 15.59 -25.69
C SER A 11 -5.36 14.13 -25.26
N VAL A 12 -4.24 13.46 -24.94
CA VAL A 12 -4.25 12.17 -24.25
C VAL A 12 -3.04 12.15 -23.32
N LEU A 13 -3.18 12.69 -22.11
CA LEU A 13 -2.42 12.33 -20.90
C LEU A 13 -2.77 13.33 -19.79
N ALA A 14 -3.99 13.24 -19.24
CA ALA A 14 -4.31 13.88 -17.99
C ALA A 14 -5.11 12.90 -17.14
N ALA A 15 -4.71 12.80 -15.88
CA ALA A 15 -5.22 11.91 -14.83
C ALA A 15 -4.63 10.49 -14.78
N MET A 16 -3.31 10.39 -14.56
CA MET A 16 -2.79 9.38 -13.62
C MET A 16 -2.53 10.12 -12.29
N SER A 17 -3.60 10.36 -11.53
CA SER A 17 -3.53 11.00 -10.23
C SER A 17 -3.19 9.97 -9.15
N GLY A 18 -2.10 10.21 -8.40
CA GLY A 18 -1.78 9.59 -7.12
C GLY A 18 -0.73 8.49 -7.18
N CYS A 19 0.55 8.85 -7.08
CA CYS A 19 1.68 7.90 -7.03
C CYS A 19 2.19 7.64 -5.60
N ALA A 20 1.53 8.21 -4.57
CA ALA A 20 1.81 7.92 -3.17
C ALA A 20 0.81 6.87 -2.69
N SER A 21 1.27 5.64 -2.47
CA SER A 21 0.42 4.52 -2.06
C SER A 21 0.19 4.59 -0.55
N HIS A 22 -1.07 4.68 -0.12
CA HIS A 22 -1.38 4.52 1.31
C HIS A 22 -1.06 3.11 1.79
N SER A 23 -0.86 2.92 3.10
CA SER A 23 -0.48 1.63 3.68
C SER A 23 -1.38 0.47 3.23
N HIS A 24 -2.69 0.73 3.14
CA HIS A 24 -3.71 -0.26 2.76
C HIS A 24 -3.69 -0.66 1.28
N GLU A 25 -3.03 0.11 0.42
CA GLU A 25 -2.87 -0.15 -1.02
C GLU A 25 -1.58 -0.93 -1.32
N ILE A 26 -0.63 -0.93 -0.38
CA ILE A 26 0.61 -1.69 -0.50
C ILE A 26 0.30 -3.18 -0.46
N GLN A 27 0.65 -3.88 -1.53
CA GLN A 27 0.45 -5.32 -1.61
C GLN A 27 1.49 -6.07 -0.79
N ALA A 28 1.09 -7.25 -0.29
CA ALA A 28 2.02 -8.15 0.38
C ALA A 28 3.09 -8.65 -0.60
N ALA A 29 4.36 -8.56 -0.20
CA ALA A 29 5.44 -9.15 -0.97
C ALA A 29 5.33 -10.68 -0.93
N HIS A 30 5.86 -11.34 -1.96
CA HIS A 30 5.97 -12.78 -1.93
C HIS A 30 7.13 -13.21 -1.01
N VAL A 31 6.80 -13.94 0.07
CA VAL A 31 7.77 -14.50 1.01
C VAL A 31 7.61 -16.01 1.05
N SER A 32 8.73 -16.74 1.11
CA SER A 32 8.71 -18.21 1.14
C SER A 32 8.22 -18.74 2.48
N SER A 33 7.29 -19.70 2.45
CA SER A 33 6.78 -20.37 3.65
C SER A 33 7.70 -21.48 4.21
N ILE A 34 8.79 -21.83 3.50
CA ILE A 34 9.66 -22.96 3.87
C ILE A 34 10.27 -22.82 5.28
N GLY A 35 10.65 -21.60 5.67
CA GLY A 35 11.27 -21.34 6.98
C GLY A 35 10.32 -21.58 8.15
N TYR A 36 9.03 -21.35 7.96
CA TYR A 36 8.01 -21.51 9.00
C TYR A 36 7.56 -22.97 9.17
N LYS A 37 7.84 -23.85 8.20
CA LYS A 37 7.43 -25.26 8.25
C LYS A 37 8.11 -26.04 9.38
N ALA A 38 9.26 -25.59 9.88
CA ALA A 38 9.95 -26.25 11.01
C ALA A 38 9.40 -25.83 12.39
N LEU A 39 8.69 -24.70 12.48
CA LEU A 39 8.25 -24.12 13.75
C LEU A 39 7.04 -24.83 14.37
N VAL A 40 6.92 -24.84 15.70
CA VAL A 40 5.70 -25.29 16.38
C VAL A 40 4.65 -24.18 16.47
N CYS A 41 3.38 -24.51 16.75
CA CYS A 41 2.29 -23.52 16.76
C CYS A 41 2.51 -22.33 17.71
N GLU A 42 3.21 -22.54 18.83
CA GLU A 42 3.55 -21.45 19.75
C GLU A 42 4.56 -20.47 19.14
N GLU A 43 5.60 -21.00 18.47
CA GLU A 43 6.61 -20.19 17.78
C GLU A 43 6.00 -19.44 16.59
N LEU A 44 5.12 -20.09 15.83
CA LEU A 44 4.37 -19.46 14.74
C LEU A 44 3.50 -18.30 15.25
N HIS A 45 2.87 -18.47 16.42
CA HIS A 45 2.06 -17.43 17.03
C HIS A 45 2.91 -16.24 17.48
N GLY A 46 4.07 -16.51 18.11
CA GLY A 46 5.02 -15.46 18.49
C GLY A 46 5.50 -14.64 17.29
N GLU A 47 5.87 -15.31 16.19
CA GLU A 47 6.36 -14.63 14.99
C GLU A 47 5.22 -13.88 14.26
N ALA A 48 4.00 -14.42 14.25
CA ALA A 48 2.83 -13.75 13.71
C ALA A 48 2.55 -12.44 14.46
N LEU A 49 2.48 -12.48 15.79
CA LEU A 49 2.21 -11.29 16.61
C LEU A 49 3.30 -10.23 16.45
N LYS A 50 4.57 -10.64 16.42
CA LYS A 50 5.68 -9.73 16.18
C LYS A 50 5.56 -9.04 14.82
N SER A 51 5.24 -9.79 13.77
CA SER A 51 5.05 -9.24 12.42
C SER A 51 3.85 -8.30 12.36
N ILE A 52 2.72 -8.68 12.95
CA ILE A 52 1.49 -7.87 13.03
C ILE A 52 1.73 -6.55 13.76
N ASN A 53 2.41 -6.59 14.91
CA ASN A 53 2.70 -5.37 15.68
C ASN A 53 3.58 -4.39 14.89
N ARG A 54 4.60 -4.91 14.19
CA ARG A 54 5.48 -4.07 13.35
C ARG A 54 4.72 -3.49 12.15
N VAL A 55 3.81 -4.25 11.55
CA VAL A 55 2.93 -3.75 10.50
C VAL A 55 2.08 -2.58 11.00
N TYR A 56 1.50 -2.66 12.20
CA TYR A 56 0.71 -1.54 12.74
C TYR A 56 1.54 -0.28 12.99
N GLU A 57 2.79 -0.42 13.45
CA GLU A 57 3.69 0.72 13.63
C GLU A 57 4.02 1.39 12.29
N LEU A 58 4.41 0.58 11.29
CA LEU A 58 4.73 1.08 9.96
C LEU A 58 3.51 1.65 9.23
N MET A 59 2.32 1.10 9.48
CA MET A 59 1.07 1.60 8.90
C MET A 59 0.84 3.07 9.23
N GLY A 60 1.00 3.47 10.50
CA GLY A 60 0.83 4.87 10.91
C GLY A 60 1.84 5.79 10.24
N ILE A 61 3.11 5.36 10.18
CA ILE A 61 4.19 6.13 9.53
C ILE A 61 3.88 6.33 8.02
N LEU A 62 3.41 5.29 7.34
CA LEU A 62 3.12 5.33 5.91
C LEU A 62 1.88 6.16 5.59
N ASP A 63 0.82 6.05 6.39
CA ASP A 63 -0.39 6.85 6.22
C ASP A 63 -0.11 8.33 6.49
N ASP A 64 0.65 8.67 7.53
CA ASP A 64 1.05 10.05 7.82
C ASP A 64 1.87 10.66 6.67
N ARG A 65 2.76 9.88 6.05
CA ARG A 65 3.55 10.33 4.89
C ARG A 65 2.70 10.54 3.66
N ALA A 66 1.80 9.61 3.36
CA ALA A 66 0.89 9.72 2.23
C ALA A 66 0.03 11.00 2.32
N GLU A 67 -0.46 11.35 3.51
CA GLU A 67 -1.23 12.58 3.74
C GLU A 67 -0.38 13.86 3.58
N ASN A 68 0.90 13.82 3.94
CA ASN A 68 1.82 14.96 3.77
C ASN A 68 2.29 15.16 2.31
N ASP A 69 2.44 14.08 1.55
CA ASP A 69 2.87 14.12 0.14
C ASP A 69 1.76 14.60 -0.81
N GLU A 70 0.49 14.33 -0.47
CA GLU A 70 -0.68 14.76 -1.28
C GLU A 70 -0.75 16.31 -1.40
N ALA A 71 -0.31 17.04 -0.36
CA ALA A 71 -0.26 18.50 -0.37
C ALA A 71 0.97 19.07 -1.11
N ALA A 72 2.12 18.38 -1.06
CA ALA A 72 3.38 18.85 -1.63
C ALA A 72 3.50 18.57 -3.15
N MET A 73 2.85 17.50 -3.63
CA MET A 73 2.90 17.07 -5.04
C MET A 73 2.29 18.09 -6.01
N GLY A 74 1.26 18.85 -5.61
CA GLY A 74 0.57 19.79 -6.52
C GLY A 74 1.47 20.92 -7.07
N ILE A 75 2.46 21.36 -6.29
CA ILE A 75 3.40 22.44 -6.68
C ILE A 75 4.73 21.85 -7.20
N GLY A 76 5.22 20.77 -6.57
CA GLY A 76 6.47 20.12 -6.94
C GLY A 76 6.42 19.42 -8.31
N MET A 77 5.26 18.88 -8.69
CA MET A 77 5.10 18.10 -9.92
C MET A 77 5.21 18.94 -11.20
N ILE A 78 4.91 20.24 -11.15
CA ILE A 78 5.08 21.16 -12.29
C ILE A 78 6.52 21.68 -12.36
N LEU A 79 7.12 22.03 -11.22
CA LEU A 79 8.45 22.63 -11.17
C LEU A 79 9.60 21.61 -11.31
N PHE A 80 9.38 20.37 -10.89
CA PHE A 80 10.40 19.33 -10.82
C PHE A 80 10.03 18.05 -11.60
N TRP A 81 9.12 18.11 -12.58
CA TRP A 81 8.75 16.94 -13.39
C TRP A 81 9.95 16.16 -13.96
N PRO A 82 11.03 16.81 -14.48
CA PRO A 82 12.13 16.04 -15.07
C PRO A 82 12.90 15.25 -14.03
N ALA A 83 12.95 15.77 -12.79
CA ALA A 83 13.63 15.12 -11.67
C ALA A 83 12.75 14.04 -11.02
N LEU A 84 11.42 14.15 -11.10
CA LEU A 84 10.49 13.15 -10.57
C LEU A 84 10.60 11.80 -11.29
N PHE A 85 10.88 11.77 -12.59
CA PHE A 85 11.19 10.52 -13.31
C PHE A 85 12.44 9.80 -12.76
N ALA A 86 13.36 10.51 -12.10
CA ALA A 86 14.50 9.90 -11.43
C ALA A 86 14.16 9.36 -10.02
N LEU A 87 12.96 9.65 -9.51
CA LEU A 87 12.47 9.28 -8.18
C LEU A 87 11.37 8.20 -8.21
N GLU A 88 10.95 7.74 -9.40
CA GLU A 88 9.81 6.82 -9.65
C GLU A 88 10.00 5.37 -9.12
N GLY A 89 10.80 5.19 -8.08
CA GLY A 89 10.97 3.91 -7.39
C GLY A 89 11.19 4.03 -5.89
N ASN A 90 10.97 5.20 -5.29
CA ASN A 90 11.22 5.43 -3.87
C ASN A 90 9.97 5.26 -3.00
N ASP A 91 9.28 4.14 -3.16
CA ASP A 91 8.55 3.57 -2.03
C ASP A 91 9.61 3.32 -0.95
N GLY A 92 9.64 4.17 0.08
CA GLY A 92 10.73 4.23 1.05
C GLY A 92 11.06 2.87 1.69
N PRO A 93 12.19 2.76 2.41
CA PRO A 93 12.58 1.52 3.07
C PRO A 93 11.48 0.94 3.98
N GLU A 94 10.64 1.80 4.56
CA GLU A 94 9.47 1.43 5.35
C GLU A 94 8.35 0.76 4.54
N THR A 95 8.10 1.21 3.30
CA THR A 95 7.10 0.60 2.40
C THR A 95 7.53 -0.80 2.00
N ALA A 96 8.82 -0.98 1.70
CA ALA A 96 9.39 -2.29 1.39
C ALA A 96 9.35 -3.22 2.61
N GLU A 97 9.68 -2.72 3.80
CA GLU A 97 9.58 -3.48 5.06
C GLU A 97 8.13 -3.91 5.34
N TYR A 98 7.18 -2.98 5.19
CA TYR A 98 5.75 -3.22 5.39
C TYR A 98 5.22 -4.30 4.43
N SER A 99 5.54 -4.18 3.14
CA SER A 99 5.16 -5.18 2.12
C SER A 99 5.73 -6.56 2.45
N ARG A 100 6.99 -6.62 2.88
CA ARG A 100 7.66 -7.86 3.30
C ARG A 100 6.95 -8.50 4.51
N LEU A 101 6.64 -7.73 5.55
CA LEU A 101 5.98 -8.22 6.76
C LEU A 101 4.56 -8.77 6.47
N LYS A 102 3.81 -8.13 5.57
CA LYS A 102 2.52 -8.67 5.10
C LYS A 102 2.69 -10.03 4.40
N GLY A 103 3.76 -10.18 3.64
CA GLY A 103 4.16 -11.45 3.05
C GLY A 103 4.49 -12.52 4.09
N GLU A 104 5.21 -12.15 5.15
CA GLU A 104 5.53 -13.05 6.27
C GLU A 104 4.27 -13.54 6.98
N ILE A 105 3.30 -12.65 7.25
CA ILE A 105 2.02 -13.02 7.87
C ILE A 105 1.27 -14.03 7.00
N ASN A 106 1.20 -13.82 5.69
CA ASN A 106 0.57 -14.76 4.75
C ASN A 106 1.28 -16.12 4.73
N ALA A 107 2.61 -16.13 4.77
CA ALA A 107 3.39 -17.36 4.80
C ALA A 107 3.20 -18.14 6.11
N ILE A 108 3.12 -17.45 7.25
CA ILE A 108 2.83 -18.04 8.56
C ILE A 108 1.43 -18.62 8.59
N GLU A 109 0.45 -17.91 8.05
CA GLU A 109 -0.94 -18.36 7.96
C GLU A 109 -1.07 -19.63 7.10
N GLU A 110 -0.43 -19.68 5.93
CA GLU A 110 -0.42 -20.87 5.06
C GLU A 110 0.08 -22.10 5.83
N VAL A 111 1.20 -21.98 6.54
CA VAL A 111 1.76 -23.07 7.34
C VAL A 111 0.86 -23.42 8.53
N SER A 112 0.28 -22.40 9.17
CA SER A 112 -0.61 -22.57 10.32
C SER A 112 -1.91 -23.26 9.94
N ALA A 113 -2.45 -22.99 8.75
CA ALA A 113 -3.61 -23.66 8.21
C ALA A 113 -3.34 -25.15 7.96
N VAL A 114 -2.19 -25.48 7.38
CA VAL A 114 -1.78 -26.88 7.16
C VAL A 114 -1.55 -27.63 8.48
N LYS A 115 -1.03 -26.94 9.50
CA LYS A 115 -0.74 -27.52 10.82
C LYS A 115 -1.91 -27.52 11.81
N GLY A 116 -3.01 -26.81 11.51
CA GLY A 116 -4.14 -26.66 12.42
C GLY A 116 -3.83 -25.79 13.65
N CYS A 117 -3.06 -24.72 13.49
CA CYS A 117 -2.71 -23.82 14.59
C CYS A 117 -3.79 -22.73 14.79
N ASP A 118 -4.89 -23.08 15.47
CA ASP A 118 -6.08 -22.22 15.61
C ASP A 118 -5.80 -20.82 16.18
N LYS A 119 -4.92 -20.72 17.19
CA LYS A 119 -4.56 -19.43 17.80
C LYS A 119 -3.91 -18.48 16.80
N VAL A 120 -3.06 -19.01 15.92
CA VAL A 120 -2.40 -18.22 14.88
C VAL A 120 -3.44 -17.73 13.88
N LEU A 121 -4.29 -18.63 13.40
CA LEU A 121 -5.36 -18.30 12.45
C LEU A 121 -6.34 -17.27 13.01
N ALA A 122 -6.67 -17.34 14.30
CA ALA A 122 -7.50 -16.32 14.96
C ALA A 122 -6.81 -14.94 14.97
N SER A 123 -5.53 -14.88 15.34
CA SER A 123 -4.78 -13.61 15.38
C SER A 123 -4.57 -12.98 14.00
N VAL A 124 -4.28 -13.81 12.98
CA VAL A 124 -4.12 -13.35 11.60
C VAL A 124 -5.46 -12.95 11.00
N GLY A 125 -6.54 -13.67 11.33
CA GLY A 125 -7.91 -13.33 10.95
C GLY A 125 -8.32 -11.95 11.46
N GLU A 126 -8.09 -11.67 12.75
CA GLU A 126 -8.37 -10.34 13.33
C GLU A 126 -7.59 -9.22 12.63
N TYR A 127 -6.31 -9.46 12.30
CA TYR A 127 -5.51 -8.51 11.52
C TYR A 127 -6.09 -8.27 10.12
N ARG A 128 -6.52 -9.34 9.42
CA ARG A 128 -7.11 -9.25 8.08
C ARG A 128 -8.44 -8.48 8.09
N ASP A 129 -9.27 -8.74 9.09
CA ASP A 129 -10.58 -8.09 9.23
C ASP A 129 -10.40 -6.58 9.41
N LYS A 130 -9.47 -6.17 10.29
CA LYS A 130 -9.08 -4.76 10.45
C LYS A 130 -8.57 -4.14 9.15
N GLU A 131 -7.72 -4.86 8.41
CA GLU A 131 -7.21 -4.38 7.12
C GLU A 131 -8.33 -4.18 6.09
N PHE A 132 -9.31 -5.09 6.05
CA PHE A 132 -10.47 -4.99 5.18
C PHE A 132 -11.38 -3.81 5.56
N GLU A 133 -11.59 -3.56 6.85
CA GLU A 133 -12.33 -2.40 7.35
C GLU A 133 -11.67 -1.08 6.92
N ILE A 134 -10.35 -0.96 7.08
CA ILE A 134 -9.57 0.22 6.66
C ILE A 134 -9.71 0.46 5.16
N ARG A 135 -9.55 -0.59 4.34
CA ARG A 135 -9.70 -0.49 2.87
C ARG A 135 -11.10 -0.03 2.47
N GLN A 136 -12.14 -0.55 3.12
CA GLN A 136 -13.51 -0.13 2.84
C GLN A 136 -13.79 1.31 3.27
N ALA A 137 -13.29 1.73 4.43
CA ALA A 137 -13.45 3.10 4.92
C ALA A 137 -12.80 4.11 3.95
N ARG A 138 -11.57 3.84 3.51
CA ARG A 138 -10.86 4.69 2.54
C ARG A 138 -11.52 4.66 1.15
N ALA A 139 -12.03 3.51 0.69
CA ALA A 139 -12.78 3.42 -0.57
C ALA A 139 -14.05 4.31 -0.56
N LYS A 140 -14.77 4.35 0.56
CA LYS A 140 -15.93 5.25 0.74
C LYS A 140 -15.50 6.72 0.71
N GLN A 141 -14.43 7.08 1.42
CA GLN A 141 -13.90 8.44 1.43
C GLN A 141 -13.50 8.92 0.03
N LYS A 142 -12.80 8.08 -0.74
CA LYS A 142 -12.42 8.38 -2.14
C LYS A 142 -13.65 8.58 -3.04
N ALA A 143 -14.68 7.75 -2.88
CA ALA A 143 -15.93 7.89 -3.63
C ALA A 143 -16.67 9.21 -3.32
N GLU A 144 -16.68 9.64 -2.06
CA GLU A 144 -17.27 10.92 -1.63
C GLU A 144 -16.47 12.12 -2.17
N LEU A 145 -15.13 12.08 -2.09
CA LEU A 145 -14.26 13.11 -2.67
C LEU A 145 -14.47 13.24 -4.18
N GLN A 146 -14.56 12.13 -4.90
CA GLN A 146 -14.79 12.13 -6.34
C GLN A 146 -16.16 12.70 -6.70
N LYS A 147 -17.20 12.40 -5.91
CA LYS A 147 -18.53 13.02 -6.06
C LYS A 147 -18.48 14.52 -5.83
N SER A 148 -17.74 15.00 -4.83
CA SER A 148 -17.53 16.44 -4.57
C SER A 148 -16.86 17.12 -5.77
N ASN A 149 -15.76 16.55 -6.28
CA ASN A 149 -15.04 17.10 -7.43
C ASN A 149 -15.89 17.17 -8.70
N ASN A 150 -16.75 16.17 -8.94
CA ASN A 150 -17.62 16.13 -10.12
C ASN A 150 -18.87 17.05 -10.02
N MET A 151 -19.17 17.62 -8.85
CA MET A 151 -20.22 18.64 -8.69
C MET A 151 -19.68 20.07 -8.82
N ASN A 152 -18.36 20.24 -8.84
CA ASN A 152 -17.68 21.54 -8.94
C ASN A 152 -17.20 21.87 -10.37
N PHE A 153 -17.58 21.04 -11.36
CA PHE A 153 -17.41 21.24 -12.80
C PHE A 153 -18.77 21.22 -13.50
#